data_AF-A0A962WKP2-F1
#
_entry.id   AF-A0A962WKP2-F1
#
_cell.length_a   1.000
_cell.length_b   1.000
_cell.length_c   1.000
_cell.angle_alpha   90.00
_cell.angle_beta   90.00
_cell.angle_gamma   90.00
#
_symmetry.space_group_name_H-M   'P 1'
#
loop_
_entity.id
_entity.type
_entity.pdbx_description
1 polymer ?
#
loop_
_entity_poly.entity_id
_entity_poly.type
_entity_poly.pdbx_seq_one_letter_code
_entity_poly.pdbx_strand_id
1 'polypeptide(L)'
;MSKPSPSTRVPHAAAGPSYRPRRLRRGQRLRDAMADVQLVPDDLILPLFVRHGERLDRPVSSMPGVSQMSPDVAAARIAALAGAGLRQFLLFGVIDAHSKDESGSP
;
A
#
# COMPACT_ATOMS: atom_id res chain seq x y z
N MET A 1 -33.29 -44.69 13.23
CA MET A 1 -32.50 -43.82 12.34
C MET A 1 -32.95 -42.37 12.54
N SER A 2 -32.34 -41.67 13.50
CA SER A 2 -32.65 -40.27 13.82
C SER A 2 -31.81 -39.37 12.90
N LYS A 3 -32.48 -38.56 12.07
CA LYS A 3 -31.81 -37.59 11.17
C LYS A 3 -31.18 -36.47 12.03
N PRO A 4 -29.97 -36.00 11.71
CA PRO A 4 -29.29 -34.98 12.49
C PRO A 4 -30.04 -33.63 12.41
N SER A 5 -30.16 -32.98 13.57
CA SER A 5 -30.75 -31.65 13.76
C SER A 5 -30.03 -30.60 12.89
N PRO A 6 -30.75 -29.70 12.21
CA PRO A 6 -30.12 -28.66 11.40
C PRO A 6 -29.35 -27.69 12.30
N SER A 7 -28.04 -27.69 12.13
CA SER A 7 -27.09 -26.69 12.62
C SER A 7 -27.70 -25.29 12.67
N THR A 8 -27.88 -24.76 13.89
CA THR A 8 -28.30 -23.38 14.14
C THR A 8 -27.32 -22.42 13.47
N ARG A 9 -27.70 -21.87 12.31
CA ARG A 9 -27.12 -20.62 11.83
C ARG A 9 -27.53 -19.53 12.82
N VAL A 10 -26.55 -18.93 13.50
CA VAL A 10 -26.77 -17.75 14.34
C VAL A 10 -27.39 -16.67 13.45
N PRO A 11 -28.61 -16.18 13.74
CA PRO A 11 -29.23 -15.13 12.94
C PRO A 11 -28.42 -13.84 13.12
N HIS A 12 -28.18 -13.12 12.02
CA HIS A 12 -27.76 -11.73 12.03
C HIS A 12 -28.93 -10.87 12.54
N ALA A 13 -29.28 -11.00 13.82
CA ALA A 13 -30.40 -10.33 14.44
C ALA A 13 -29.91 -9.65 15.72
N ALA A 14 -29.56 -8.38 15.60
CA ALA A 14 -29.31 -7.54 16.75
C ALA A 14 -29.94 -6.15 16.51
N ALA A 15 -31.26 -6.14 16.27
CA ALA A 15 -32.05 -4.94 16.00
C ALA A 15 -32.92 -4.54 17.20
N GLY A 16 -32.36 -4.64 18.42
CA GLY A 16 -33.05 -4.27 19.66
C GLY A 16 -32.25 -3.25 20.48
N PRO A 17 -32.88 -2.54 21.45
CA PRO A 17 -32.22 -1.51 22.27
C PRO A 17 -31.00 -1.98 23.10
N SER A 18 -30.86 -3.30 23.27
CA SER A 18 -29.73 -3.98 23.91
C SER A 18 -28.47 -4.03 23.02
N TYR A 19 -28.62 -4.11 21.70
CA TYR A 19 -27.49 -4.07 20.77
C TYR A 19 -27.12 -2.62 20.45
N ARG A 20 -25.93 -2.22 20.89
CA ARG A 20 -25.43 -0.85 20.72
C ARG A 20 -24.07 -0.86 20.03
N PRO A 21 -24.02 -0.85 18.69
CA PRO A 21 -22.77 -0.89 17.91
C PRO A 21 -21.76 0.20 18.31
N ARG A 22 -22.25 1.37 18.74
CA ARG A 22 -21.42 2.48 19.20
C ARG A 22 -20.59 2.15 20.46
N ARG A 23 -20.95 1.12 21.25
CA ARG A 23 -20.17 0.70 22.43
C ARG A 23 -18.77 0.23 22.07
N LEU A 24 -18.61 -0.50 20.95
CA LEU A 24 -17.31 -0.96 20.45
C LEU A 24 -16.44 0.19 19.91
N ARG A 25 -17.02 1.37 19.68
CA ARG A 25 -16.32 2.55 19.14
C ARG A 25 -15.98 3.61 20.19
N ARG A 26 -16.27 3.37 21.47
CA ARG A 26 -16.18 4.37 22.56
C ARG A 26 -14.78 4.92 22.81
N GLY A 27 -13.73 4.16 22.51
CA GLY A 27 -12.34 4.58 22.77
C GLY A 27 -11.37 3.95 21.79
N GLN A 28 -10.18 4.55 21.68
CA GLN A 28 -9.15 4.10 20.75
C GLN A 28 -8.77 2.63 20.96
N ARG A 29 -8.46 2.23 22.19
CA ARG A 29 -8.13 0.83 22.55
C ARG A 29 -9.18 -0.18 22.12
N LEU A 30 -10.46 0.17 22.28
CA LEU A 30 -11.58 -0.69 21.87
C LEU A 30 -11.70 -0.77 20.35
N ARG A 31 -11.45 0.32 19.63
CA ARG A 31 -11.43 0.30 18.17
C ARG A 31 -10.26 -0.50 17.62
N ASP A 32 -9.07 -0.32 18.19
CA ASP A 32 -7.86 -1.05 17.77
C ASP A 32 -8.01 -2.55 17.99
N ALA A 33 -8.57 -2.96 19.13
CA ALA A 33 -8.81 -4.37 19.45
C ALA A 33 -9.88 -5.02 18.56
N MET A 34 -10.80 -4.23 18.01
CA MET A 34 -11.91 -4.69 17.16
C MET A 34 -11.70 -4.38 15.68
N ALA A 35 -10.53 -3.86 15.29
CA ALA A 35 -10.24 -3.51 13.91
C ALA A 35 -9.94 -4.77 13.09
N ASP A 36 -10.71 -5.00 12.03
CA ASP A 36 -10.51 -6.13 11.13
C ASP A 36 -9.38 -5.89 10.11
N VAL A 37 -9.04 -4.62 9.86
CA VAL A 37 -8.06 -4.21 8.86
C VAL A 37 -6.91 -3.49 9.54
N GLN A 38 -5.70 -3.99 9.31
CA GLN A 38 -4.45 -3.33 9.69
C GLN A 38 -3.58 -3.18 8.45
N LEU A 39 -2.81 -2.09 8.39
CA LEU A 39 -1.81 -1.85 7.36
C LEU A 39 -0.44 -1.90 8.02
N VAL A 40 0.44 -2.72 7.48
CA VAL A 40 1.85 -2.78 7.88
C VAL A 40 2.74 -2.36 6.72
N PRO A 41 4.00 -1.93 6.98
CA PRO A 41 4.92 -1.56 5.90
C PRO A 41 5.13 -2.65 4.83
N ASP A 42 4.95 -3.92 5.22
CA ASP A 42 5.05 -5.07 4.32
C ASP A 42 3.88 -5.14 3.32
N ASP A 43 2.78 -4.39 3.53
CA ASP A 43 1.67 -4.28 2.58
C ASP A 43 1.90 -3.17 1.52
N LEU A 44 2.97 -2.38 1.66
CA LEU A 44 3.22 -1.20 0.84
C LEU A 44 4.27 -1.46 -0.24
N ILE A 45 3.98 -1.02 -1.46
CA ILE A 45 4.93 -1.01 -2.59
C ILE A 45 5.13 0.45 -3.03
N LEU A 46 6.38 0.92 -3.00
CA LEU A 46 6.70 2.29 -3.43
C LEU A 46 7.15 2.32 -4.90
N PRO A 47 6.38 2.95 -5.81
CA PRO A 47 6.82 3.19 -7.17
C PRO A 47 7.89 4.29 -7.23
N LEU A 48 8.96 4.06 -8.00
CA LEU A 48 10.07 5.00 -8.21
C LEU A 48 10.33 5.18 -9.70
N PHE A 49 10.48 6.43 -10.14
CA PHE A 49 10.80 6.76 -11.54
C PHE A 49 12.30 6.98 -11.68
N VAL A 50 12.95 6.13 -12.48
CA VAL A 50 14.40 6.15 -12.69
C VAL A 50 14.71 6.62 -14.11
N ARG A 51 15.53 7.66 -14.24
CA ARG A 51 15.97 8.23 -15.51
C ARG A 51 17.47 8.13 -15.64
N HIS A 52 17.98 7.94 -16.86
CA HIS A 52 19.41 8.02 -17.10
C HIS A 52 20.01 9.36 -16.67
N GLY A 53 21.21 9.31 -16.09
CA GLY A 53 21.95 10.45 -15.57
C GLY A 53 22.71 10.09 -14.30
N GLU A 54 23.27 11.11 -13.65
CA GLU A 54 23.98 11.01 -12.37
C GLU A 54 23.59 12.20 -11.51
N ARG A 55 23.38 12.01 -10.20
CA ARG A 55 22.95 13.06 -9.23
C ARG A 55 21.74 13.87 -9.71
N LEU A 56 20.80 13.21 -10.38
CA LEU A 56 19.60 13.83 -10.91
C LEU A 56 18.40 13.59 -9.98
N ASP A 57 17.69 14.66 -9.66
CA ASP A 57 16.40 14.65 -8.99
C ASP A 57 15.49 15.69 -9.67
N ARG A 58 14.66 15.23 -10.61
CA ARG A 58 13.79 16.09 -11.40
C ARG A 58 12.34 15.93 -10.93
N PRO A 59 11.72 16.98 -10.35
CA PRO A 59 10.35 16.89 -9.87
C PRO A 59 9.35 16.70 -11.02
N VAL A 60 8.31 15.91 -10.77
CA VAL A 60 7.18 15.73 -11.69
C VAL A 60 6.10 16.75 -11.32
N SER A 61 5.85 17.72 -12.20
CA SER A 61 4.96 18.85 -11.90
C SER A 61 3.52 18.44 -11.56
N SER A 62 3.01 17.38 -12.17
CA SER A 62 1.67 16.85 -11.90
C SER A 62 1.57 16.02 -10.62
N MET A 63 2.70 15.65 -10.02
CA MET A 63 2.76 14.77 -8.84
C MET A 63 3.69 15.37 -7.77
N PRO A 64 3.18 16.30 -6.94
CA PRO A 64 3.96 16.91 -5.87
C PRO A 64 4.56 15.84 -4.93
N GLY A 65 5.86 15.97 -4.63
CA GLY A 65 6.60 15.00 -3.80
C GLY A 65 7.17 13.79 -4.56
N VAL A 66 6.88 13.67 -5.87
CA VAL A 66 7.42 12.63 -6.75
C VAL A 66 8.40 13.24 -7.74
N SER A 67 9.50 12.52 -7.97
CA SER A 67 10.58 12.92 -8.85
C SER A 67 11.04 11.77 -9.73
N GLN A 68 11.59 12.11 -10.90
CA GLN A 68 12.43 11.24 -11.71
C GLN A 68 13.87 11.38 -11.21
N MET A 69 14.47 10.27 -10.78
CA MET A 69 15.78 10.25 -10.16
C MET A 69 16.79 9.50 -11.03
N SER A 70 18.07 9.83 -10.93
CA SER A 70 19.12 8.96 -11.48
C SER A 70 19.28 7.67 -10.64
N PRO A 71 19.89 6.60 -11.19
CA PRO A 71 20.02 5.33 -10.47
C PRO A 71 20.74 5.45 -9.12
N ASP A 72 21.76 6.31 -9.01
CA ASP A 72 22.51 6.58 -7.78
C ASP A 72 21.63 7.25 -6.70
N VAL A 73 20.83 8.24 -7.09
CA VAL A 73 19.90 8.93 -6.18
C VAL A 73 18.77 8.00 -5.75
N ALA A 74 18.22 7.20 -6.69
CA ALA A 74 17.18 6.23 -6.39
C ALA A 74 17.68 5.15 -5.40
N ALA A 75 18.90 4.63 -5.59
CA ALA A 75 19.50 3.65 -4.68
C ALA A 75 19.70 4.20 -3.26
N ALA A 76 20.20 5.44 -3.14
CA ALA A 76 20.34 6.10 -1.85
C ALA A 76 18.99 6.29 -1.14
N ARG A 77 17.95 6.67 -1.90
CA ARG A 77 16.59 6.82 -1.36
C ARG A 77 15.99 5.49 -0.91
N ILE A 78 16.18 4.42 -1.70
CA ILE A 78 15.75 3.06 -1.34
C ILE A 78 16.43 2.64 -0.03
N ALA A 79 17.74 2.84 0.11
CA ALA A 79 18.47 2.47 1.33
C ALA A 79 17.92 3.19 2.58
N ALA A 80 17.64 4.49 2.49
CA ALA A 80 17.06 5.25 3.58
C ALA A 80 15.65 4.74 3.97
N LEU A 81 14.81 4.45 2.97
CA LEU A 81 13.44 3.98 3.20
C LEU A 81 13.39 2.53 3.70
N ALA A 82 14.33 1.69 3.26
CA ALA A 82 14.53 0.36 3.79
C ALA A 82 14.88 0.39 5.28
N GLY A 83 15.73 1.35 5.69
CA GLY A 83 16.01 1.62 7.11
C GLY A 83 14.78 2.05 7.93
N ALA A 84 13.76 2.62 7.28
CA ALA A 84 12.49 3.01 7.90
C ALA A 84 11.42 1.90 7.88
N GLY A 85 11.72 0.73 7.32
CA GLY A 85 10.85 -0.45 7.33
C GLY A 85 10.11 -0.74 6.02
N LEU A 86 10.27 0.07 4.96
CA LEU A 86 9.71 -0.24 3.64
C LEU A 86 10.55 -1.31 2.94
N ARG A 87 9.91 -2.38 2.45
CA ARG A 87 10.63 -3.51 1.86
C ARG A 87 10.44 -3.65 0.36
N GLN A 88 9.36 -3.12 -0.19
CA GLN A 88 8.97 -3.35 -1.58
C GLN A 88 9.02 -2.06 -2.40
N PHE A 89 9.70 -2.13 -3.53
CA PHE A 89 9.91 -1.01 -4.44
C PHE A 89 9.62 -1.47 -5.87
N LEU A 90 8.95 -0.62 -6.64
CA LEU A 90 8.62 -0.86 -8.05
C LEU A 90 9.31 0.18 -8.92
N LEU A 91 10.21 -0.25 -9.80
CA LEU A 91 11.00 0.66 -10.62
C LEU A 91 10.35 0.88 -11.98
N PHE A 92 10.24 2.15 -12.37
CA PHE A 92 9.79 2.59 -13.69
C PHE A 92 10.89 3.35 -14.41
N GLY A 93 11.43 2.77 -15.49
CA GLY A 93 12.40 3.42 -16.35
C GLY A 93 11.76 4.56 -17.14
N VAL A 94 12.33 5.75 -17.06
CA VAL A 94 11.98 6.91 -17.87
C VAL A 94 13.06 7.09 -18.94
N ILE A 95 12.75 6.60 -20.14
CA ILE A 95 13.61 6.74 -21.33
C ILE A 95 13.26 8.01 -22.10
N ASP A 96 14.28 8.60 -22.73
CA ASP A 96 14.10 9.76 -23.58
C ASP A 96 13.30 9.41 -24.85
N ALA A 97 12.60 10.39 -25.41
CA ALA A 97 11.68 10.17 -26.52
C ALA A 97 12.37 9.63 -27.79
N HIS A 98 13.63 10.01 -28.02
CA HIS A 98 14.41 9.56 -29.17
C HIS A 98 14.86 8.09 -29.06
N SER A 99 14.81 7.51 -27.86
CA SER A 99 15.19 6.11 -27.59
C SER A 99 13.98 5.16 -27.62
N LYS A 100 12.81 5.65 -28.04
CA LYS A 100 11.59 4.84 -28.13
C LYS A 100 11.39 4.34 -29.55
N ASP A 101 11.10 3.06 -29.67
CA ASP A 101 10.65 2.42 -30.90
C ASP A 101 9.34 1.64 -30.69
N GLU A 102 8.80 1.08 -31.77
CA GLU A 102 7.52 0.36 -31.77
C GLU A 102 7.60 -0.99 -31.04
N SER A 103 8.78 -1.59 -31.00
CA SER A 103 9.02 -2.92 -30.41
C SER A 103 9.43 -2.89 -28.94
N GLY A 104 9.78 -1.73 -28.39
CA GLY A 104 10.35 -1.64 -27.04
C GLY A 104 11.73 -2.29 -26.96
N SER A 105 12.59 -2.03 -27.94
CA SER A 105 13.93 -2.59 -27.97
C SER A 105 14.75 -2.14 -26.74
N PRO A 106 15.70 -2.98 -26.28
CA PRO A 106 16.54 -2.67 -25.12
C PRO A 106 17.46 -1.46 -25.31
#